data_AF-A0A1H7PXS8-F1
#
_entry.id   AF-A0A1H7PXS8-F1
#
_cell.length_a   1.000
_cell.length_b   1.000
_cell.length_c   1.000
_cell.angle_alpha   90.00
_cell.angle_beta   90.00
_cell.angle_gamma   90.00
#
_symmetry.space_group_name_H-M   'P 1'
#
loop_
_entity.id
_entity.type
_entity.pdbx_description
1 polymer ?
#
loop_
_entity_poly.entity_id
_entity_poly.type
_entity_poly.pdbx_seq_one_letter_code
_entity_poly.pdbx_strand_id
1 'polypeptide(L)'
;MNTKDAPPTRAMWGDIEADQDILWAYESFGEKSFVQILPRLESNFLIEVQHLAIIPDLVFSYYAESLLLFVLNHCESEDDFLVNLGAFVDFTDAKLENSPAVWKEFWTNAMELMERCANRLSMEVVHQGIRQELSQRISAICVLIKTWGGDWVPMNNISLWGEVPKN
;
A
#
# COMPACT_ATOMS: atom_id res chain seq x y z
N MET A 1 20.03 14.57 -0.50
CA MET A 1 19.15 15.12 -1.54
C MET A 1 17.90 14.26 -1.48
N ASN A 2 16.78 14.79 -0.99
CA ASN A 2 15.55 14.01 -0.83
C ASN A 2 15.05 13.62 -2.21
N THR A 3 15.03 12.32 -2.51
CA THR A 3 14.57 11.73 -3.76
C THR A 3 13.06 11.82 -3.97
N LYS A 4 12.31 12.44 -3.04
CA LYS A 4 10.85 12.61 -3.10
C LYS A 4 10.37 13.69 -4.07
N ASP A 5 11.23 14.59 -4.53
CA ASP A 5 10.80 15.73 -5.37
C ASP A 5 10.84 15.45 -6.89
N ALA A 6 11.55 14.41 -7.32
CA ALA A 6 11.72 14.11 -8.74
C ALA A 6 11.05 12.76 -9.09
N PRO A 7 10.27 12.70 -10.19
CA PRO A 7 9.69 11.45 -10.67
C PRO A 7 10.74 10.34 -10.88
N PRO A 8 10.36 9.06 -10.73
CA PRO A 8 11.25 7.94 -11.01
C PRO A 8 11.73 7.95 -12.47
N THR A 9 13.04 7.98 -12.66
CA THR A 9 13.66 7.97 -13.99
C THR A 9 13.59 6.59 -14.63
N ARG A 10 13.71 6.50 -15.96
CA ARG A 10 13.79 5.21 -16.68
C ARG A 10 14.80 4.24 -16.08
N ALA A 11 15.96 4.72 -15.64
CA ALA A 11 17.01 3.87 -15.07
C ALA A 11 16.58 3.13 -13.78
N MET A 12 15.61 3.67 -13.04
CA MET A 12 15.09 3.06 -11.81
C MET A 12 14.17 1.87 -12.08
N TRP A 13 13.75 1.67 -13.33
CA TRP A 13 12.85 0.60 -13.74
C TRP A 13 13.56 -0.70 -14.13
N GLY A 14 14.88 -0.66 -14.35
CA GLY A 14 15.63 -1.81 -14.86
C GLY A 14 15.33 -2.08 -16.34
N ASP A 15 15.26 -3.35 -16.72
CA ASP A 15 14.93 -3.77 -18.08
C ASP A 15 13.41 -3.84 -18.26
N ILE A 16 12.85 -2.80 -18.88
CA ILE A 16 11.40 -2.71 -19.10
C ILE A 16 10.91 -3.59 -20.25
N GLU A 17 11.80 -4.10 -21.10
CA GLU A 17 11.43 -4.94 -22.26
C GLU A 17 11.45 -6.42 -21.91
N ALA A 18 11.94 -6.78 -20.71
CA ALA A 18 11.98 -8.15 -20.22
C ALA A 18 10.60 -8.75 -19.97
N ASP A 19 9.59 -7.92 -19.69
CA ASP A 19 8.24 -8.35 -19.32
C ASP A 19 7.18 -7.35 -19.81
N GLN A 20 6.12 -7.88 -20.42
CA GLN A 20 4.99 -7.09 -20.94
C GLN A 20 4.24 -6.34 -19.84
N ASP A 21 4.14 -6.94 -18.65
CA ASP A 21 3.47 -6.33 -17.51
C ASP A 21 4.29 -5.17 -16.95
N ILE A 22 5.63 -5.29 -16.93
CA ILE A 22 6.54 -4.20 -16.54
C ILE A 22 6.44 -3.05 -17.54
N LEU A 23 6.36 -3.36 -18.85
CA LEU A 23 6.17 -2.35 -19.88
C LEU A 23 4.86 -1.57 -19.69
N TRP A 24 3.74 -2.25 -19.42
CA TRP A 24 2.47 -1.59 -19.13
C TRP A 24 2.51 -0.74 -17.86
N ALA A 25 3.15 -1.26 -16.79
CA ALA A 25 3.36 -0.48 -15.58
C ALA A 25 4.20 0.78 -15.85
N TYR A 26 5.21 0.69 -16.72
CA TYR A 26 6.00 1.85 -17.16
C TYR A 26 5.15 2.86 -17.93
N GLU A 27 4.26 2.41 -18.82
CA GLU A 27 3.36 3.29 -19.56
C GLU A 27 2.41 4.05 -18.62
N SER A 28 1.99 3.44 -17.51
CA SER A 28 1.18 4.10 -16.48
C SER A 28 2.02 5.04 -15.60
N PHE A 29 3.13 4.59 -15.02
CA PHE A 29 3.84 5.32 -13.96
C PHE A 29 5.20 5.91 -14.38
N GLY A 30 5.89 5.30 -15.33
CA GLY A 30 7.25 5.65 -15.73
C GLY A 30 7.44 7.14 -16.03
N GLU A 31 8.40 7.76 -15.33
CA GLU A 31 8.80 9.16 -15.49
C GLU A 31 7.69 10.20 -15.23
N LYS A 32 6.60 9.80 -14.55
CA LYS A 32 5.47 10.68 -14.21
C LYS A 32 5.48 11.07 -12.74
N SER A 33 5.16 12.33 -12.44
CA SER A 33 4.87 12.76 -11.08
C SER A 33 3.52 12.20 -10.61
N PHE A 34 3.28 12.26 -9.30
CA PHE A 34 1.98 11.87 -8.75
C PHE A 34 0.80 12.65 -9.39
N VAL A 35 0.98 13.97 -9.60
CA VAL A 35 -0.03 14.82 -10.23
C VAL A 35 -0.38 14.36 -11.64
N GLN A 36 0.59 13.82 -12.38
CA GLN A 36 0.37 13.34 -13.74
C GLN A 36 -0.38 12.00 -13.80
N ILE A 37 -0.25 11.15 -12.78
CA ILE A 37 -0.98 9.87 -12.71
C ILE A 37 -2.36 10.01 -12.04
N LEU A 38 -2.60 11.09 -11.30
CA LEU A 38 -3.84 11.31 -10.55
C LEU A 38 -5.11 11.12 -11.40
N PRO A 39 -5.25 11.67 -12.62
CA PRO A 39 -6.46 11.47 -13.42
C PRO A 39 -6.72 10.00 -13.78
N ARG A 40 -5.68 9.17 -13.86
CA ARG A 40 -5.81 7.73 -14.11
C ARG A 40 -6.32 7.02 -12.86
N LEU A 41 -5.74 7.34 -11.70
CA LEU A 41 -6.18 6.82 -10.40
C LEU A 41 -7.64 7.18 -10.10
N GLU A 42 -8.06 8.40 -10.42
CA GLU A 42 -9.46 8.84 -10.31
C GLU A 42 -10.40 8.07 -11.24
N SER A 43 -9.91 7.69 -12.43
CA SER A 43 -10.72 6.93 -13.40
C SER A 43 -10.88 5.46 -13.02
N ASN A 44 -9.82 4.81 -12.53
CA ASN A 44 -9.85 3.41 -12.13
C ASN A 44 -8.66 3.05 -11.22
N PHE A 45 -8.79 3.31 -9.92
CA PHE A 45 -7.75 3.01 -8.95
C PHE A 45 -7.31 1.55 -8.99
N LEU A 46 -8.26 0.60 -8.97
CA LEU A 46 -7.98 -0.83 -8.88
C LEU A 46 -7.10 -1.38 -10.02
N ILE A 47 -7.34 -0.93 -11.26
CA ILE A 47 -6.50 -1.33 -12.39
C ILE A 47 -5.09 -0.77 -12.21
N GLU A 48 -4.97 0.51 -11.90
CA GLU A 48 -3.67 1.16 -11.80
C GLU A 48 -2.84 0.61 -10.62
N VAL A 49 -3.49 0.22 -9.51
CA VAL A 49 -2.77 -0.35 -8.37
C VAL A 49 -2.28 -1.79 -8.58
N GLN A 50 -2.84 -2.55 -9.54
CA GLN A 50 -2.31 -3.88 -9.87
C GLN A 50 -0.87 -3.83 -10.38
N HIS A 51 -0.53 -2.76 -11.12
CA HIS A 51 0.84 -2.52 -11.56
C HIS A 51 1.81 -2.36 -10.39
N LEU A 52 1.33 -1.97 -9.21
CA LEU A 52 2.20 -1.75 -8.06
C LEU A 52 2.87 -3.03 -7.56
N ALA A 53 2.28 -4.21 -7.79
CA ALA A 53 2.91 -5.48 -7.43
C ALA A 53 4.25 -5.70 -8.17
N ILE A 54 4.32 -5.24 -9.42
CA ILE A 54 5.40 -5.57 -10.36
C ILE A 54 6.40 -4.43 -10.57
N ILE A 55 6.08 -3.19 -10.18
CA ILE A 55 7.06 -2.10 -10.26
C ILE A 55 8.21 -2.30 -9.25
N PRO A 56 9.43 -1.85 -9.56
CA PRO A 56 10.55 -1.93 -8.62
C PRO A 56 10.29 -1.17 -7.33
N ASP A 57 10.85 -1.65 -6.20
CA ASP A 57 10.55 -1.08 -4.88
C ASP A 57 10.87 0.41 -4.78
N LEU A 58 11.98 0.83 -5.39
CA LEU A 58 12.39 2.24 -5.42
C LEU A 58 11.36 3.12 -6.14
N VAL A 59 10.76 2.61 -7.23
CA VAL A 59 9.71 3.31 -7.98
C VAL A 59 8.42 3.36 -7.15
N PHE A 60 8.00 2.23 -6.55
CA PHE A 60 6.82 2.20 -5.69
C PHE A 60 6.95 3.19 -4.54
N SER A 61 8.10 3.23 -3.86
CA SER A 61 8.32 4.07 -2.67
C SER A 61 8.06 5.56 -2.92
N TYR A 62 8.23 6.00 -4.17
CA TYR A 62 7.91 7.37 -4.58
C TYR A 62 6.39 7.64 -4.57
N TYR A 63 5.58 6.69 -5.05
CA TYR A 63 4.12 6.86 -5.16
C TYR A 63 3.35 6.46 -3.90
N ALA A 64 3.89 5.55 -3.09
CA ALA A 64 3.19 4.87 -2.01
C ALA A 64 2.44 5.81 -1.04
N GLU A 65 3.11 6.87 -0.60
CA GLU A 65 2.53 7.81 0.37
C GLU A 65 1.40 8.62 -0.27
N SER A 66 1.58 9.06 -1.52
CA SER A 66 0.56 9.80 -2.26
C SER A 66 -0.64 8.92 -2.63
N LEU A 67 -0.42 7.64 -2.93
CA LEU A 67 -1.48 6.66 -3.14
C LEU A 67 -2.30 6.45 -1.86
N LEU A 68 -1.66 6.30 -0.70
CA LEU A 68 -2.36 6.18 0.58
C LEU A 68 -3.15 7.45 0.92
N LEU A 69 -2.56 8.63 0.68
CA LEU A 69 -3.27 9.91 0.80
C LEU A 69 -4.46 10.02 -0.15
N PHE A 70 -4.34 9.50 -1.37
CA PHE A 70 -5.45 9.45 -2.31
C PHE A 70 -6.59 8.58 -1.77
N VAL A 71 -6.31 7.34 -1.37
CA VAL A 71 -7.31 6.45 -0.75
C VAL A 71 -8.00 7.11 0.43
N LEU A 72 -7.24 7.75 1.31
CA LEU A 72 -7.78 8.36 2.52
C LEU A 72 -8.69 9.57 2.25
N ASN A 73 -8.39 10.38 1.23
CA ASN A 73 -9.06 11.67 1.02
C ASN A 73 -10.00 11.72 -0.20
N HIS A 74 -9.87 10.84 -1.18
CA HIS A 74 -10.59 10.91 -2.46
C HIS A 74 -11.67 9.82 -2.63
N CYS A 75 -11.76 8.84 -1.73
CA CYS A 75 -12.86 7.88 -1.76
C CYS A 75 -14.15 8.52 -1.21
N GLU A 76 -15.09 8.81 -2.11
CA GLU A 76 -16.39 9.44 -1.80
C GLU A 76 -17.31 8.51 -1.01
N SER A 77 -17.31 7.22 -1.35
CA SER A 77 -18.06 6.20 -0.63
C SER A 77 -17.16 5.40 0.32
N GLU A 78 -17.78 4.83 1.35
CA GLU A 78 -17.09 3.94 2.29
C GLU A 78 -16.72 2.60 1.63
N ASP A 79 -17.54 2.11 0.70
CA ASP A 79 -17.24 0.88 -0.04
C ASP A 79 -15.99 1.08 -0.90
N ASP A 80 -15.87 2.20 -1.61
CA ASP A 80 -14.67 2.54 -2.38
C ASP A 80 -13.45 2.68 -1.47
N PHE A 81 -13.61 3.29 -0.29
CA PHE A 81 -12.54 3.39 0.69
C PHE A 81 -12.06 2.01 1.16
N LEU A 82 -12.97 1.12 1.54
CA LEU A 82 -12.65 -0.23 2.01
C LEU A 82 -11.95 -1.05 0.92
N VAL A 83 -12.48 -1.00 -0.31
CA VAL A 83 -11.94 -1.73 -1.46
C VAL A 83 -10.55 -1.21 -1.83
N ASN A 84 -10.38 0.12 -1.96
CA ASN A 84 -9.11 0.72 -2.35
C ASN A 84 -8.05 0.59 -1.25
N LEU A 85 -8.44 0.72 0.02
CA LEU A 85 -7.53 0.49 1.15
C LEU A 85 -7.11 -0.96 1.24
N GLY A 86 -8.03 -1.91 1.06
CA GLY A 86 -7.71 -3.34 1.05
C GLY A 86 -6.70 -3.68 -0.04
N ALA A 87 -6.94 -3.21 -1.27
CA ALA A 87 -6.00 -3.39 -2.37
C ALA A 87 -4.62 -2.79 -2.06
N PHE A 88 -4.57 -1.56 -1.52
CA PHE A 88 -3.31 -0.94 -1.12
C PHE A 88 -2.56 -1.75 -0.06
N VAL A 89 -3.26 -2.24 0.97
CA VAL A 89 -2.66 -3.06 2.03
C VAL A 89 -2.15 -4.39 1.48
N ASP A 90 -2.90 -5.07 0.60
CA ASP A 90 -2.46 -6.31 -0.06
C ASP A 90 -1.14 -6.14 -0.81
N PHE A 91 -1.02 -5.07 -1.62
CA PHE A 91 0.20 -4.84 -2.39
C PHE A 91 1.38 -4.43 -1.51
N THR A 92 1.13 -3.61 -0.49
CA THR A 92 2.21 -3.19 0.41
C THR A 92 2.68 -4.32 1.33
N ASP A 93 1.81 -5.25 1.73
CA ASP A 93 2.18 -6.47 2.44
C ASP A 93 3.07 -7.37 1.57
N ALA A 94 2.67 -7.63 0.33
CA ALA A 94 3.48 -8.41 -0.61
C ALA A 94 4.87 -7.79 -0.83
N LYS A 95 4.94 -6.46 -0.90
CA LYS A 95 6.19 -5.72 -1.03
C LYS A 95 7.07 -5.82 0.23
N LEU A 96 6.46 -5.69 1.41
CA LEU A 96 7.11 -5.85 2.71
C LEU A 96 7.72 -7.24 2.89
N GLU A 97 7.04 -8.30 2.45
CA GLU A 97 7.56 -9.67 2.50
C GLU A 97 8.79 -9.88 1.61
N ASN A 98 8.80 -9.27 0.43
CA ASN A 98 9.88 -9.44 -0.55
C ASN A 98 11.10 -8.55 -0.27
N SER A 99 10.89 -7.32 0.21
CA SER A 99 11.94 -6.30 0.34
C SER A 99 11.87 -5.51 1.67
N PRO A 100 11.85 -6.18 2.84
CA PRO A 100 11.52 -5.55 4.13
C PRO A 100 12.42 -4.35 4.49
N ALA A 101 13.70 -4.38 4.09
CA ALA A 101 14.63 -3.29 4.35
C ALA A 101 14.27 -2.00 3.60
N VAL A 102 13.74 -2.11 2.37
CA VAL A 102 13.31 -0.95 1.56
C VAL A 102 12.01 -0.39 2.11
N TRP A 103 11.10 -1.27 2.51
CA TRP A 103 9.77 -0.89 3.00
C TRP A 103 9.76 -0.32 4.41
N LYS A 104 10.85 -0.53 5.17
CA LYS A 104 10.98 0.00 6.52
C LYS A 104 10.85 1.52 6.59
N GLU A 105 11.57 2.23 5.74
CA GLU A 105 11.53 3.70 5.73
C GLU A 105 10.17 4.25 5.28
N PHE A 106 9.56 3.63 4.26
CA PHE A 106 8.22 3.99 3.81
C PHE A 106 7.22 3.89 4.97
N TRP A 107 7.18 2.73 5.63
CA TRP A 107 6.20 2.44 6.65
C TRP A 107 6.36 3.31 7.91
N THR A 108 7.61 3.61 8.31
CA THR A 108 7.85 4.59 9.39
C THR A 108 7.23 5.94 9.09
N ASN A 109 7.31 6.40 7.83
CA ASN A 109 6.74 7.68 7.41
C ASN A 109 5.21 7.60 7.20
N ALA A 110 4.70 6.45 6.78
CA ALA A 110 3.27 6.24 6.54
C ALA A 110 2.45 5.98 7.83
N MET A 111 3.09 5.83 8.99
CA MET A 111 2.42 5.46 10.24
C MET A 111 1.25 6.38 10.60
N GLU A 112 1.44 7.70 10.49
CA GLU A 112 0.37 8.67 10.76
C GLU A 112 -0.82 8.49 9.80
N LEU A 113 -0.55 8.23 8.52
CA LEU A 113 -1.60 7.98 7.52
C LEU A 113 -2.34 6.67 7.78
N MET A 114 -1.62 5.64 8.22
CA MET A 114 -2.21 4.35 8.60
C MET A 114 -3.09 4.46 9.85
N GLU A 115 -2.66 5.24 10.86
CA GLU A 115 -3.47 5.53 12.03
C GLU A 115 -4.74 6.32 11.66
N ARG A 116 -4.66 7.25 10.71
CA ARG A 116 -5.84 7.95 10.18
C ARG A 116 -6.79 6.99 9.44
N CYS A 117 -6.27 6.04 8.67
CA CYS A 117 -7.10 5.00 8.03
C CYS A 117 -7.80 4.13 9.08
N ALA A 118 -7.08 3.68 10.11
CA ALA A 118 -7.66 2.91 11.21
C ALA A 118 -8.76 3.68 11.95
N ASN A 119 -8.56 4.98 12.19
CA ASN A 119 -9.59 5.83 12.80
C ASN A 119 -10.84 5.94 11.91
N ARG A 120 -10.68 6.14 10.59
CA ARG A 120 -11.82 6.16 9.65
C ARG A 120 -12.59 4.83 9.67
N LEU A 121 -11.88 3.70 9.71
CA LEU A 121 -12.49 2.36 9.82
C LEU A 121 -13.30 2.17 11.12
N SER A 122 -12.95 2.86 12.21
CA SER A 122 -13.61 2.72 13.51
C SER A 122 -14.94 3.48 13.64
N MET A 123 -15.26 4.38 12.71
CA MET A 123 -16.37 5.33 12.85
C MET A 123 -17.72 4.81 12.34
N GLU A 124 -17.79 3.71 11.59
CA GLU A 124 -19.03 3.28 10.90
C GLU A 124 -19.39 1.79 11.06
N VAL A 125 -20.69 1.49 10.92
CA VAL A 125 -21.33 0.24 11.39
C VAL A 125 -21.47 -0.83 10.29
N VAL A 126 -21.37 -0.47 9.01
CA VAL A 126 -21.59 -1.37 7.86
C VAL A 126 -20.26 -2.03 7.45
N HIS A 127 -20.27 -3.34 7.16
CA HIS A 127 -19.10 -4.18 6.81
C HIS A 127 -18.11 -4.52 7.94
N GLN A 128 -18.62 -4.93 9.11
CA GLN A 128 -17.80 -5.28 10.29
C GLN A 128 -16.67 -6.30 10.01
N GLY A 129 -16.90 -7.32 9.18
CA GLY A 129 -15.89 -8.34 8.87
C GLY A 129 -14.67 -7.78 8.14
N ILE A 130 -14.88 -7.08 7.03
CA ILE A 130 -13.80 -6.47 6.22
C ILE A 130 -13.07 -5.40 7.05
N ARG A 131 -13.80 -4.60 7.83
CA ARG A 131 -13.20 -3.60 8.73
C ARG A 131 -12.33 -4.26 9.80
N GLN A 132 -12.80 -5.33 10.43
CA GLN A 132 -12.05 -6.01 11.47
C GLN A 132 -10.76 -6.59 10.91
N GLU A 133 -10.82 -7.23 9.73
CA GLU A 133 -9.65 -7.74 9.02
C GLU A 133 -8.65 -6.63 8.70
N LEU A 134 -9.10 -5.55 8.04
CA LEU A 134 -8.24 -4.42 7.69
C LEU A 134 -7.66 -3.73 8.93
N SER A 135 -8.46 -3.51 9.96
CA SER A 135 -8.00 -2.92 11.22
C SER A 135 -6.94 -3.79 11.89
N GLN A 136 -7.10 -5.11 11.89
CA GLN A 136 -6.09 -6.05 12.41
C GLN A 136 -4.80 -6.00 11.60
N ARG A 137 -4.88 -5.99 10.27
CA ARG A 137 -3.71 -5.92 9.39
C ARG A 137 -2.95 -4.61 9.54
N ILE A 138 -3.66 -3.48 9.53
CA ILE A 138 -3.07 -2.15 9.78
C ILE A 138 -2.43 -2.10 11.16
N SER A 139 -3.08 -2.66 12.19
CA SER A 139 -2.52 -2.72 13.54
C SER A 139 -1.25 -3.57 13.58
N ALA A 140 -1.23 -4.70 12.89
CA ALA A 140 -0.04 -5.56 12.77
C ALA A 140 1.12 -4.84 12.09
N ILE A 141 0.86 -4.10 11.00
CA ILE A 141 1.85 -3.24 10.34
C ILE A 141 2.39 -2.19 11.33
N CYS A 142 1.50 -1.48 12.02
CA CYS A 142 1.89 -0.46 13.01
C CYS A 142 2.74 -1.03 14.15
N VAL A 143 2.39 -2.21 14.67
CA VAL A 143 3.17 -2.92 15.70
C VAL A 143 4.53 -3.34 15.15
N LEU A 144 4.58 -3.89 13.93
CA LEU A 144 5.83 -4.28 13.29
C LEU A 144 6.79 -3.09 13.18
N ILE A 145 6.28 -1.94 12.73
CA ILE A 145 7.10 -0.72 12.61
C ILE A 145 7.61 -0.27 13.98
N LYS A 146 6.75 -0.29 15.00
CA LYS A 146 7.11 0.11 16.38
C LYS A 146 8.12 -0.85 17.03
N THR A 147 8.11 -2.12 16.63
CA THR A 147 8.95 -3.19 17.19
C THR A 147 10.18 -3.52 16.37
N TRP A 148 10.42 -2.84 15.24
CA TRP A 148 11.50 -3.09 14.27
C TRP A 148 12.95 -2.87 14.78
N GLY A 149 13.12 -2.82 16.10
CA GLY A 149 14.36 -3.15 16.82
C GLY A 149 14.46 -4.64 17.23
N GLY A 150 13.53 -5.51 16.82
CA GLY A 150 13.51 -6.96 17.05
C GLY A 150 13.18 -7.77 15.78
N ASP A 151 13.32 -9.10 15.87
CA ASP A 151 13.23 -10.05 14.76
C ASP A 151 11.86 -10.02 14.03
N TRP A 152 11.90 -9.98 12.70
CA TRP A 152 10.73 -9.99 11.83
C TRP A 152 10.00 -11.34 11.88
N VAL A 153 8.66 -11.31 11.96
CA VAL A 153 7.79 -12.47 11.79
C VAL A 153 6.82 -12.15 10.64
N PRO A 154 6.77 -12.96 9.57
CA PRO A 154 5.83 -12.75 8.46
C PRO A 154 4.39 -12.78 8.98
N MET A 155 3.50 -11.95 8.42
CA MET A 155 2.09 -11.89 8.88
C MET A 155 1.36 -13.22 8.72
N ASN A 156 1.79 -14.05 7.76
CA ASN A 156 1.29 -15.41 7.54
C ASN A 156 1.57 -16.34 8.74
N ASN A 157 2.51 -15.98 9.61
CA ASN A 157 2.85 -16.69 10.85
C ASN A 157 2.24 -16.04 12.11
N ILE A 158 1.55 -14.92 11.98
CA ILE A 158 0.68 -14.42 13.05
C ILE A 158 -0.65 -15.16 12.89
N SER A 159 -0.88 -16.18 13.72
CA SER A 159 -2.19 -16.82 13.81
C SER A 159 -3.22 -15.80 14.29
N LEU A 160 -3.89 -15.13 13.35
CA LEU A 160 -5.00 -14.19 13.62
C LEU A 160 -6.32 -14.91 13.94
N TRP A 161 -6.36 -16.24 13.81
CA TRP A 161 -7.45 -17.07 14.29
C TRP A 161 -7.22 -17.39 15.77
N GLY A 162 -7.56 -16.45 16.64
CA GLY A 162 -8.07 -16.85 17.95
C GLY A 162 -9.29 -17.71 17.68
N GLU A 163 -9.26 -18.97 18.15
CA GLU A 163 -10.34 -19.93 17.98
C GLU A 163 -11.71 -19.27 18.20
N VAL A 164 -12.57 -19.29 17.19
CA VAL A 164 -13.98 -18.96 17.38
C VAL A 164 -14.51 -19.96 18.40
N PRO A 165 -15.01 -19.53 19.57
CA PRO A 165 -15.60 -20.45 20.53
C PRO A 165 -16.77 -21.14 19.84
N LYS A 166 -16.66 -22.46 19.66
CA LYS A 166 -17.81 -23.28 19.29
C LYS A 166 -18.72 -23.32 20.52
N ASN A 167 -19.78 -22.51 20.49
CA ASN A 167 -20.96 -22.77 21.33
C ASN A 167 -21.73 -23.95 20.75
#